data_AF-A0A947ZSK1-F1
#
_entry.id   AF-A0A947ZSK1-F1
#
_cell.length_a   1.000
_cell.length_b   1.000
_cell.length_c   1.000
_cell.angle_alpha   90.00
_cell.angle_beta   90.00
_cell.angle_gamma   90.00
#
_symmetry.space_group_name_H-M   'P 1'
#
loop_
_entity.id
_entity.type
_entity.pdbx_description
1 polymer ?
#
loop_
_entity_poly.entity_id
_entity_poly.type
_entity_poly.pdbx_seq_one_letter_code
_entity_poly.pdbx_strand_id
1 'polypeptide(L)'
;MKIKNKIKINLLSLAVSLTFLYLFTFVNFTEGATPYTLLEALPGIGDGNGVVTDGFGSYIAQMFILSLQLATVLAVFMISLGGFKYITSESFTGTSDAKKTITNAVIGLFILLTSWLLLYTLNPDLVQNKFVIPSVNTIGGLESVIPNEMVETSSH
;
A
#
# COMPACT_ATOMS: atom_id res chain seq x y z
N MET A 1 -36.65 34.23 12.60
CA MET A 1 -35.51 33.99 11.69
C MET A 1 -34.62 32.82 12.14
N LYS A 2 -35.18 31.63 12.45
CA LYS A 2 -34.38 30.44 12.86
C LYS A 2 -34.59 29.21 11.95
N ILE A 3 -35.73 29.14 11.25
CA ILE A 3 -36.13 28.03 10.38
C ILE A 3 -35.25 27.95 9.11
N LYS A 4 -34.87 29.10 8.54
CA LYS A 4 -34.02 29.16 7.33
C LYS A 4 -32.62 28.56 7.54
N ASN A 5 -32.06 28.60 8.76
CA ASN A 5 -30.75 27.99 9.06
C ASN A 5 -30.83 26.48 9.28
N LYS A 6 -31.93 25.98 9.89
CA LYS A 6 -32.15 24.53 10.02
C LYS A 6 -32.32 23.85 8.67
N ILE A 7 -33.04 24.49 7.73
CA ILE A 7 -33.23 23.96 6.37
C ILE A 7 -31.90 23.92 5.59
N LYS A 8 -31.08 24.97 5.69
CA LYS A 8 -29.75 25.00 5.05
C LYS A 8 -28.82 23.93 5.61
N ILE A 9 -28.87 23.66 6.91
CA ILE A 9 -28.05 22.61 7.56
C ILE A 9 -28.46 21.21 7.07
N ASN A 10 -29.76 20.93 6.97
CA ASN A 10 -30.24 19.64 6.47
C ASN A 10 -29.93 19.47 4.96
N LEU A 11 -29.99 20.55 4.18
CA LEU A 11 -29.63 20.54 2.76
C LEU A 11 -28.13 20.33 2.54
N LEU A 12 -27.28 20.96 3.37
CA LEU A 12 -25.83 20.75 3.35
C LEU A 12 -25.47 19.33 3.77
N SER A 13 -26.10 18.78 4.81
CA SER A 13 -25.87 17.40 5.26
C SER A 13 -26.26 16.37 4.21
N LEU A 14 -27.34 16.62 3.46
CA LEU A 14 -27.76 15.76 2.35
C LEU A 14 -26.73 15.79 1.20
N ALA A 15 -26.23 16.97 0.84
CA ALA A 15 -25.19 17.12 -0.18
C ALA A 15 -23.89 16.40 0.23
N VAL A 16 -23.49 16.51 1.50
CA VAL A 16 -22.30 15.81 2.02
C VAL A 16 -22.49 14.29 2.01
N SER A 17 -23.67 13.80 2.41
CA SER A 17 -23.98 12.36 2.38
C SER A 17 -24.02 11.79 0.95
N LEU A 18 -24.48 12.58 -0.02
CA LEU A 18 -24.53 12.17 -1.42
C LEU A 18 -23.13 12.12 -2.04
N THR A 19 -22.26 13.07 -1.69
CA THR A 19 -20.84 13.06 -2.07
C THR A 19 -20.09 11.88 -1.44
N PHE A 20 -20.38 11.55 -0.19
CA PHE A 20 -19.79 10.39 0.49
C PHE A 20 -20.24 9.07 -0.14
N LEU A 21 -21.52 8.97 -0.53
CA LEU A 21 -22.05 7.81 -1.26
C LEU A 21 -21.46 7.70 -2.67
N TYR A 22 -21.24 8.82 -3.36
CA TYR A 22 -20.55 8.83 -4.66
C TYR A 22 -19.12 8.30 -4.54
N LEU A 23 -18.36 8.74 -3.52
CA LEU A 23 -17.02 8.20 -3.25
C LEU A 23 -17.03 6.68 -3.00
N PHE A 24 -18.04 6.16 -2.30
CA PHE A 24 -18.14 4.74 -1.96
C PHE A 24 -18.29 3.84 -3.20
N THR A 25 -18.90 4.35 -4.27
CA THR A 25 -19.08 3.57 -5.51
C THR A 25 -17.79 3.39 -6.34
N PHE A 26 -16.77 4.23 -6.13
CA PHE A 26 -15.47 4.15 -6.83
C PHE A 26 -14.49 3.12 -6.26
N VAL A 27 -14.88 2.37 -5.22
CA VAL A 27 -13.98 1.45 -4.51
C VAL A 27 -13.83 0.09 -5.24
N ASN A 28 -14.49 -0.11 -6.38
CA ASN A 28 -14.38 -1.37 -7.13
C ASN A 28 -13.24 -1.27 -8.16
N PHE A 29 -12.03 -1.63 -7.75
CA PHE A 29 -10.85 -1.69 -8.62
C PHE A 29 -10.70 -3.12 -9.19
N THR A 30 -10.66 -3.25 -10.51
CA THR A 30 -10.36 -4.52 -11.19
C THR A 30 -8.92 -4.47 -11.70
N GLU A 31 -8.02 -5.20 -11.05
CA GLU A 31 -6.60 -5.24 -11.42
C GLU A 31 -6.34 -6.35 -12.44
N GLY A 32 -6.07 -5.97 -13.68
CA GLY A 32 -5.46 -6.84 -14.68
C GLY A 32 -3.94 -6.68 -14.62
N ALA A 33 -3.24 -7.56 -13.90
CA ALA A 33 -1.79 -7.51 -13.79
C ALA A 33 -1.13 -8.01 -15.09
N THR A 34 -0.39 -7.13 -15.77
CA THR A 34 0.59 -7.56 -16.80
C THR A 34 1.95 -7.82 -16.11
N PRO A 35 2.68 -8.87 -16.48
CA PRO A 35 3.95 -9.22 -15.85
C PRO A 35 5.03 -8.18 -16.19
N TYR A 36 5.74 -7.67 -15.16
CA TYR A 36 6.82 -6.68 -15.30
C TYR A 36 8.08 -7.18 -14.59
N THR A 37 9.20 -7.23 -15.30
CA THR A 37 10.52 -7.56 -14.74
C THR A 37 11.19 -6.33 -14.15
N LEU A 38 11.61 -6.38 -12.88
CA LEU A 38 12.36 -5.28 -12.24
C LEU A 38 13.85 -5.40 -12.54
N LEU A 39 14.48 -4.28 -12.88
CA LEU A 39 15.93 -4.20 -13.08
C LEU A 39 16.71 -4.02 -11.77
N GLU A 40 16.02 -3.73 -10.67
CA GLU A 40 16.59 -3.61 -9.34
C GLU A 40 15.64 -4.26 -8.33
N ALA A 41 16.10 -5.34 -7.70
CA ALA A 41 15.32 -6.07 -6.71
C ALA A 41 15.30 -5.28 -5.40
N LEU A 42 14.15 -4.69 -5.07
CA LEU A 42 13.94 -4.06 -3.77
C LEU A 42 13.72 -5.14 -2.70
N PRO A 43 14.35 -5.02 -1.51
CA PRO A 43 14.10 -5.90 -0.39
C PRO A 43 12.59 -5.97 -0.07
N GLY A 44 12.02 -7.18 -0.12
CA GLY A 44 10.59 -7.41 0.12
C GLY A 44 9.77 -7.75 -1.13
N ILE A 45 10.31 -7.64 -2.34
CA ILE A 45 9.65 -8.05 -3.59
C ILE A 45 10.54 -9.01 -4.39
N GLY A 46 10.07 -10.24 -4.59
CA GLY A 46 10.71 -11.25 -5.44
C GLY A 46 11.71 -12.13 -4.68
N ASP A 47 11.90 -13.35 -5.19
CA ASP A 47 12.77 -14.42 -4.64
C ASP A 47 14.29 -14.09 -4.69
N GLY A 48 14.69 -12.81 -4.61
CA GLY A 48 16.06 -12.37 -4.87
C GLY A 48 16.47 -12.46 -6.33
N ASN A 49 15.56 -12.87 -7.22
CA ASN A 49 15.82 -13.15 -8.65
C ASN A 49 15.20 -12.10 -9.60
N GLY A 50 14.68 -10.97 -9.11
CA GLY A 50 14.21 -9.84 -9.94
C GLY A 50 12.93 -10.09 -10.79
N VAL A 51 12.34 -11.29 -10.71
CA VAL A 51 11.09 -11.62 -11.40
C VAL A 51 9.92 -11.36 -10.45
N VAL A 52 9.18 -10.29 -10.72
CA VAL A 52 7.85 -10.05 -10.13
C VAL A 52 6.82 -10.37 -11.18
N THR A 53 6.00 -11.36 -10.91
CA THR A 53 4.88 -11.73 -11.78
C THR A 53 3.69 -10.78 -11.64
N ASP A 54 3.67 -9.93 -10.61
CA ASP A 54 2.65 -8.89 -10.42
C ASP A 54 3.27 -7.51 -10.60
N GLY A 55 2.71 -6.76 -11.55
CA GLY A 55 3.25 -5.53 -12.12
C GLY A 55 3.44 -4.34 -11.18
N PHE A 56 3.48 -3.14 -11.79
CA PHE A 56 3.68 -1.82 -11.16
C PHE A 56 2.97 -1.61 -9.80
N GLY A 57 1.82 -2.24 -9.56
CA GLY A 57 1.12 -2.19 -8.27
C GLY A 57 1.94 -2.72 -7.09
N SER A 58 2.65 -3.84 -7.24
CA SER A 58 3.49 -4.43 -6.18
C SER A 58 4.65 -3.49 -5.82
N TYR A 59 5.27 -2.86 -6.83
CA TYR A 59 6.34 -1.88 -6.65
C TYR A 59 5.88 -0.67 -5.81
N ILE A 60 4.73 -0.08 -6.16
CA ILE A 60 4.17 1.05 -5.43
C ILE A 60 3.77 0.67 -4.00
N ALA A 61 3.17 -0.52 -3.81
CA ALA A 61 2.79 -1.01 -2.49
C ALA A 61 3.99 -1.13 -1.55
N GLN A 62 5.13 -1.55 -2.07
CA GLN A 62 6.32 -1.77 -1.25
C GLN A 62 7.09 -0.49 -0.96
N MET A 63 7.13 0.47 -1.89
CA MET A 63 7.53 1.84 -1.58
C MET A 63 6.66 2.45 -0.47
N PHE A 64 5.36 2.15 -0.47
CA PHE A 64 4.43 2.61 0.56
C PHE A 64 4.73 1.97 1.92
N ILE A 65 4.97 0.65 1.98
CA ILE A 65 5.33 -0.07 3.22
C ILE A 65 6.67 0.42 3.79
N LEU A 66 7.66 0.71 2.94
CA LEU A 66 8.93 1.32 3.38
C LEU A 66 8.73 2.72 3.96
N SER A 67 7.90 3.54 3.30
CA SER A 67 7.54 4.86 3.79
C SER A 67 6.78 4.80 5.12
N LEU A 68 5.92 3.78 5.30
CA LEU A 68 5.17 3.55 6.53
C LEU A 68 6.09 3.29 7.73
N GLN A 69 7.09 2.45 7.55
CA GLN A 69 8.08 2.12 8.58
C GLN A 69 8.85 3.38 9.00
N LEU A 70 9.35 4.14 8.02
CA LEU A 70 10.09 5.37 8.29
C LEU A 70 9.21 6.44 8.99
N ALA A 71 7.99 6.63 8.50
CA ALA A 71 7.06 7.61 9.07
C ALA A 71 6.63 7.25 10.49
N THR A 72 6.46 5.95 10.81
CA THR A 72 6.09 5.50 12.15
C THR A 72 7.17 5.86 13.17
N VAL A 73 8.45 5.63 12.84
CA VAL A 73 9.58 5.99 13.72
C VAL A 73 9.65 7.51 13.91
N LEU A 74 9.49 8.29 12.83
CA LEU A 74 9.48 9.75 12.90
C LEU A 74 8.30 10.31 13.71
N ALA A 75 7.12 9.69 13.61
CA ALA A 75 5.95 10.09 14.38
C ALA A 75 6.19 9.92 15.89
N VAL A 76 6.72 8.76 16.30
CA VAL A 76 7.06 8.50 17.73
C VAL A 76 8.11 9.49 18.23
N PHE A 77 9.09 9.84 17.40
CA PHE A 77 10.10 10.82 17.73
C PHE A 77 9.52 12.23 17.94
N MET A 78 8.64 12.69 17.03
CA MET A 78 7.95 13.99 17.16
C MET A 78 7.02 14.04 18.38
N ILE A 79 6.32 12.94 18.69
CA ILE A 79 5.48 12.84 19.89
C ILE A 79 6.35 12.94 21.14
N SER A 80 7.52 12.29 21.16
CA SER A 80 8.44 12.34 22.30
C SER A 80 8.98 13.75 22.55
N LEU A 81 9.38 14.47 21.50
CA LEU A 81 9.82 15.86 21.60
C LEU A 81 8.69 16.81 22.03
N GLY A 82 7.48 16.62 21.49
CA GLY A 82 6.30 17.38 21.90
C GLY A 82 5.90 17.10 23.34
N GLY A 83 6.00 15.84 23.79
CA GLY A 83 5.71 15.43 25.17
C GLY A 83 6.69 16.03 26.16
N PHE A 84 7.99 16.03 25.83
CA PHE A 84 9.00 16.69 26.64
C PHE A 84 8.78 18.21 26.73
N LYS A 85 8.46 18.84 25.60
CA LYS A 85 8.13 20.28 25.55
C LYS A 85 6.87 20.62 26.34
N TYR A 86 5.90 19.70 26.41
CA TYR A 86 4.66 19.88 27.16
C TYR A 86 4.91 19.93 28.66
N ILE A 87 5.71 19.00 29.19
CA ILE A 87 5.99 18.92 30.65
C ILE A 87 6.98 20.00 31.13
N THR A 88 7.83 20.50 30.25
CA THR A 88 8.84 21.53 30.59
C THR A 88 8.37 22.97 30.32
N SER A 89 7.26 23.16 29.62
CA SER A 89 6.72 24.50 29.34
C SER A 89 5.86 25.01 30.49
N GLU A 90 6.32 26.06 31.17
CA GLU A 90 5.51 26.80 32.16
C GLU A 90 4.64 27.90 31.51
N SER A 91 4.88 28.19 30.23
CA SER A 91 4.13 29.18 29.45
C SER A 91 2.88 28.57 28.80
N PHE A 92 1.78 29.34 28.81
CA PHE A 92 0.54 29.03 28.09
C PHE A 92 0.78 28.78 26.59
N THR A 93 1.69 29.53 25.97
CA THR A 93 2.02 29.38 24.54
C THR A 93 2.84 28.11 24.28
N GLY A 94 3.85 27.83 25.10
CA GLY A 94 4.67 26.62 24.98
C GLY A 94 3.87 25.33 25.14
N THR A 95 2.91 25.35 26.07
CA THR A 95 1.95 24.26 26.30
C THR A 95 1.01 24.06 25.11
N SER A 96 0.46 25.14 24.56
CA SER A 96 -0.41 25.10 23.38
C SER A 96 0.32 24.57 22.15
N ASP A 97 1.54 25.04 21.91
CA ASP A 97 2.35 24.60 20.77
C ASP A 97 2.77 23.14 20.88
N ALA A 98 3.13 22.68 22.07
CA ALA A 98 3.43 21.27 22.32
C ALA A 98 2.22 20.37 22.02
N LYS A 99 1.03 20.76 22.47
CA LYS A 99 -0.22 20.05 22.13
C LYS A 99 -0.47 20.01 20.63
N LYS A 100 -0.24 21.13 19.92
CA LYS A 100 -0.37 21.17 18.46
C LYS A 100 0.60 20.22 17.76
N THR A 101 1.87 20.19 18.19
CA THR A 101 2.86 19.26 17.62
C THR A 101 2.43 17.81 17.81
N ILE A 102 2.01 17.41 19.01
CA ILE A 102 1.53 16.05 19.28
C ILE A 102 0.29 15.74 18.43
N THR A 103 -0.68 16.65 18.40
CA THR A 103 -1.93 16.45 17.66
C THR A 103 -1.66 16.31 16.16
N ASN A 104 -0.77 17.13 15.60
CA ASN A 104 -0.39 17.05 14.19
C ASN A 104 0.35 15.74 13.87
N ALA A 105 1.24 15.28 14.75
CA ALA A 105 1.92 14.00 14.58
C ALA A 105 0.94 12.81 14.62
N VAL A 106 -0.03 12.84 15.54
CA VAL A 106 -1.08 11.80 15.66
C VAL A 106 -2.00 11.81 14.44
N ILE A 107 -2.42 12.99 13.97
CA ILE A 107 -3.25 13.11 12.75
C ILE A 107 -2.48 12.59 11.53
N GLY A 108 -1.20 12.92 11.39
CA GLY A 108 -0.36 12.41 10.31
C GLY A 108 -0.27 10.89 10.31
N LEU A 109 -0.03 10.29 11.48
CA LEU A 109 0.00 8.83 11.64
C LEU A 109 -1.36 8.20 11.36
N PHE A 110 -2.45 8.83 11.78
CA PHE A 110 -3.81 8.36 11.55
C PHE A 110 -4.16 8.31 10.06
N ILE A 111 -3.79 9.35 9.30
CA ILE A 111 -3.95 9.38 7.83
C ILE A 111 -3.13 8.27 7.19
N LEU A 112 -1.90 8.06 7.63
CA LEU A 112 -1.01 7.01 7.14
C LEU A 112 -1.62 5.61 7.34
N LEU A 113 -2.11 5.34 8.55
CA LEU A 113 -2.79 4.09 8.92
C LEU A 113 -4.09 3.91 8.14
N THR A 114 -4.85 4.97 7.93
CA THR A 114 -6.08 4.94 7.13
C THR A 114 -5.75 4.60 5.67
N SER A 115 -4.70 5.21 5.12
CA SER A 115 -4.21 4.89 3.79
C SER A 115 -3.79 3.42 3.69
N TRP A 116 -3.03 2.91 4.67
CA TRP A 116 -2.68 1.49 4.73
C TRP A 116 -3.91 0.58 4.81
N LEU A 117 -4.90 0.94 5.63
CA LEU A 117 -6.14 0.19 5.77
C LEU A 117 -6.97 0.19 4.48
N LEU A 118 -6.98 1.29 3.73
CA LEU A 118 -7.63 1.37 2.43
C LEU A 118 -6.94 0.46 1.41
N LEU A 119 -5.61 0.48 1.32
CA LEU A 119 -4.86 -0.45 0.46
C LEU A 119 -5.14 -1.89 0.85
N TYR A 120 -5.11 -2.20 2.15
CA TYR A 120 -5.40 -3.53 2.69
C TYR A 120 -6.83 -4.01 2.38
N THR A 121 -7.80 -3.10 2.40
CA THR A 121 -9.21 -3.41 2.12
C THR A 121 -9.45 -3.64 0.63
N LEU A 122 -8.74 -2.92 -0.23
CA LEU A 122 -8.85 -3.07 -1.69
C LEU A 122 -8.17 -4.35 -2.17
N ASN A 123 -6.91 -4.56 -1.76
CA ASN A 123 -6.15 -5.75 -2.11
C ASN A 123 -5.12 -6.07 -1.00
N PRO A 124 -5.38 -7.08 -0.15
CA PRO A 124 -4.47 -7.43 0.93
C PRO A 124 -3.16 -8.05 0.43
N ASP A 125 -3.11 -8.53 -0.81
CA ASP A 125 -1.90 -9.17 -1.38
C ASP A 125 -0.77 -8.16 -1.61
N LEU A 126 -1.13 -6.88 -1.81
CA LEU A 126 -0.19 -5.75 -1.88
C LEU A 126 0.53 -5.50 -0.54
N VAL A 127 -0.06 -5.95 0.56
CA VAL A 127 0.47 -5.75 1.91
C VAL A 127 1.10 -7.04 2.45
N GLN A 128 0.54 -8.20 2.11
CA GLN A 128 0.94 -9.48 2.70
C GLN A 128 2.02 -10.22 1.92
N ASN A 129 2.40 -9.76 0.72
CA ASN A 129 3.48 -10.33 -0.09
C ASN A 129 3.31 -11.87 -0.28
N LYS A 130 2.08 -12.31 -0.52
CA LYS A 130 1.71 -13.72 -0.72
C LYS A 130 1.12 -13.98 -2.09
N PHE A 131 1.78 -13.50 -3.14
CA PHE A 131 1.52 -14.04 -4.47
C PHE A 131 2.42 -15.24 -4.72
N VAL A 132 2.05 -16.38 -4.13
CA VAL A 132 2.61 -17.68 -4.53
C VAL A 132 1.88 -18.07 -5.80
N ILE A 133 2.44 -17.73 -6.96
CA ILE A 133 1.99 -18.34 -8.20
C ILE A 133 2.46 -19.80 -8.14
N PRO A 134 1.55 -20.78 -8.20
CA PRO A 134 1.97 -22.17 -8.35
C PRO A 134 2.79 -22.24 -9.63
N SER A 135 4.01 -22.78 -9.52
CA SER A 135 4.80 -23.16 -10.68
C SER A 135 3.88 -23.89 -11.65
N VAL A 136 3.66 -23.30 -12.83
CA VAL A 136 3.16 -24.07 -13.96
C VAL A 136 4.24 -25.11 -14.19
N ASN A 137 3.99 -26.32 -13.70
CA ASN A 137 4.63 -27.49 -14.25
C ASN A 137 4.29 -27.40 -15.73
N THR A 138 5.26 -27.03 -16.56
CA THR A 138 5.16 -27.16 -18.01
C THR A 138 5.02 -28.65 -18.29
N ILE A 139 3.81 -29.17 -18.16
CA ILE A 139 3.45 -30.50 -18.61
C ILE A 139 3.36 -30.35 -20.13
N GLY A 140 4.45 -30.69 -20.81
CA GLY A 140 4.53 -30.82 -22.27
C GLY A 140 5.30 -29.69 -22.94
N GLY A 141 6.47 -30.02 -23.50
CA GLY A 141 7.16 -29.11 -24.42
C GLY A 141 8.63 -29.36 -24.70
N LEU A 142 9.31 -30.18 -23.89
CA LEU A 142 10.53 -30.87 -24.32
C LEU A 142 10.19 -32.34 -24.51
N GLU A 143 9.26 -32.59 -25.44
CA GLU A 143 9.33 -33.85 -26.15
C GLU A 143 10.70 -33.85 -26.83
N SER A 144 11.58 -34.68 -26.29
CA SER A 144 12.78 -35.14 -26.93
C SER A 144 12.39 -35.83 -28.24
N VAL A 145 12.01 -35.07 -29.27
CA VAL A 145 12.06 -35.49 -30.67
C VAL A 145 13.51 -35.38 -31.09
N ILE A 146 14.35 -36.24 -30.52
CA ILE A 146 15.53 -36.73 -31.24
C ILE A 146 15.00 -37.97 -31.94
N PRO A 147 14.76 -37.95 -33.26
CA PRO A 147 14.62 -39.20 -33.99
C PRO A 147 15.92 -39.97 -33.77
N ASN A 148 15.82 -41.08 -33.03
CA ASN A 148 16.89 -42.07 -32.91
C ASN A 148 17.03 -42.79 -34.26
N GLU A 149 17.64 -42.11 -35.23
CA GLU A 149 18.03 -42.69 -36.50
C GLU A 149 19.20 -41.93 -37.12
N MET A 150 20.34 -41.93 -36.43
CA MET A 150 21.68 -41.77 -37.02
C MET A 150 22.65 -42.39 -36.02
N VAL A 151 23.55 -43.28 -36.48
CA VAL A 151 24.55 -44.05 -35.71
C VAL A 151 24.07 -45.44 -35.26
N GLU A 152 23.82 -46.34 -36.23
CA GLU A 152 24.28 -47.73 -36.11
C GLU A 152 24.24 -48.53 -37.45
N THR A 153 24.77 -47.98 -38.56
CA THR A 153 25.13 -48.83 -39.72
C THR A 153 26.34 -48.27 -40.49
N SER A 154 27.57 -48.46 -40.00
CA SER A 154 28.76 -48.64 -40.86
C SER A 154 30.01 -48.92 -40.02
N SER A 155 30.11 -50.15 -39.51
CA SER A 155 31.41 -50.78 -39.31
C SER A 155 31.37 -52.19 -39.91
N HIS A 156 31.28 -52.22 -41.24
CA HIS A 156 31.90 -53.22 -42.10
C HIS A 156 32.15 -52.61 -43.48
#